data_AF-A0A7S1QQ89-F1
#
_entry.id   AF-A0A7S1QQ89-F1
#
_cell.length_a   1.000
_cell.length_b   1.000
_cell.length_c   1.000
_cell.angle_alpha   90.00
_cell.angle_beta   90.00
_cell.angle_gamma   90.00
#
_symmetry.space_group_name_H-M   'P 1'
#
loop_
_entity.id
_entity.type
_entity.pdbx_description
1 polymer ?
#
loop_
_entity_poly.entity_id
_entity_poly.type
_entity_poly.pdbx_seq_one_letter_code
_entity_poly.pdbx_strand_id
1 'polypeptide(L)'
;ADDDALRVLQGTYYVTGSFNSWGLSELSASEDVSLGLHTIRIGPLKQEKNDFQIVRNKSWDQRFHPFFGTIACDSWDENEVEGPDDGGHGKNWCLKGKQGEFFTIEFQRSLIENVDVMRIAWRRAE
;
A
#
# COMPACT_ATOMS: atom_id res chain seq x y z
N ALA A 1 -14.21 -9.51 -22.26
CA ALA A 1 -13.45 -8.84 -21.20
C ALA A 1 -14.17 -9.14 -19.88
N ASP A 2 -14.26 -10.43 -19.56
CA ASP A 2 -13.32 -11.22 -18.73
C ASP A 2 -13.52 -10.92 -17.25
N ASP A 3 -14.61 -11.48 -16.72
CA ASP A 3 -14.89 -11.61 -15.30
C ASP A 3 -13.70 -12.24 -14.55
N ASP A 4 -12.97 -13.17 -15.20
CA ASP A 4 -11.71 -13.72 -14.70
C ASP A 4 -10.58 -12.69 -14.57
N ALA A 5 -10.48 -11.73 -15.50
CA ALA A 5 -9.52 -10.65 -15.36
C ALA A 5 -9.88 -9.76 -14.17
N LEU A 6 -11.16 -9.43 -13.96
CA LEU A 6 -11.58 -8.61 -12.82
C LEU A 6 -11.39 -9.33 -11.46
N ARG A 7 -11.43 -10.67 -11.42
CA ARG A 7 -11.10 -11.45 -10.21
C ARG A 7 -9.68 -11.19 -9.69
N VAL A 8 -8.73 -10.82 -10.57
CA VAL A 8 -7.36 -10.52 -10.13
C VAL A 8 -7.30 -9.28 -9.23
N LEU A 9 -8.26 -8.36 -9.35
CA LEU A 9 -8.37 -7.14 -8.55
C LEU A 9 -9.12 -7.34 -7.22
N GLN A 10 -9.97 -8.37 -7.13
CA GLN A 10 -10.86 -8.58 -5.97
C GLN A 10 -10.08 -8.93 -4.70
N GLY A 11 -10.32 -8.23 -3.60
CA GLY A 11 -9.74 -8.64 -2.33
C GLY A 11 -9.76 -7.52 -1.30
N THR A 12 -9.29 -7.88 -0.11
CA THR A 12 -9.06 -6.92 0.97
C THR A 12 -7.57 -6.61 1.03
N TYR A 13 -7.25 -5.33 1.18
CA TYR A 13 -5.88 -4.85 1.24
C TYR A 13 -5.58 -4.38 2.65
N TYR A 14 -4.38 -4.68 3.11
CA TYR A 14 -3.91 -4.38 4.45
C TYR A 14 -2.57 -3.68 4.37
N VAL A 15 -2.35 -2.65 5.18
CA VAL A 15 -1.03 -2.10 5.40
C VAL A 15 -0.36 -2.84 6.55
N THR A 16 0.92 -3.14 6.37
CA THR A 16 1.79 -3.68 7.40
C THR A 16 3.05 -2.84 7.49
N GLY A 17 3.55 -2.61 8.69
CA GLY A 17 4.77 -1.83 8.84
C GLY A 17 5.26 -1.70 10.27
N SER A 18 6.40 -1.05 10.42
CA SER A 18 7.01 -0.78 11.72
C SER A 18 6.06 -0.06 12.70
N PHE A 19 5.18 0.82 12.22
CA PHE A 19 4.21 1.57 13.05
C PHE A 19 3.12 0.70 13.69
N ASN A 20 2.82 -0.48 13.14
CA ASN A 20 1.87 -1.45 13.69
C ASN A 20 2.55 -2.78 14.06
N SER A 21 3.86 -2.77 14.29
CA SER A 21 4.67 -3.96 14.62
C SER A 21 4.51 -5.09 13.60
N TRP A 22 4.42 -4.73 12.32
CA TRP A 22 4.17 -5.64 11.19
C TRP A 22 2.84 -6.42 11.30
N GLY A 23 1.88 -5.88 12.05
CA GLY A 23 0.49 -6.31 12.01
C GLY A 23 -0.19 -5.95 10.70
N LEU A 24 -1.44 -6.38 10.52
CA LEU A 24 -2.24 -6.08 9.32
C LEU A 24 -3.37 -5.11 9.69
N SER A 25 -3.36 -3.92 9.09
CA SER A 25 -4.40 -2.90 9.26
C SER A 25 -5.14 -2.70 7.94
N GLU A 26 -6.45 -2.92 7.92
CA GLU A 26 -7.25 -2.93 6.69
C GLU A 26 -7.37 -1.54 6.06
N LEU A 27 -7.22 -1.46 4.73
CA LEU A 27 -7.51 -0.26 3.97
C LEU A 27 -8.99 -0.23 3.59
N SER A 28 -9.60 0.94 3.74
CA SER A 28 -10.98 1.21 3.31
C SER A 28 -11.03 1.41 1.80
N ALA A 29 -11.83 0.60 1.10
CA ALA A 29 -12.12 0.81 -0.32
C ALA A 29 -12.97 2.08 -0.53
N SER A 30 -12.71 2.79 -1.63
CA SER A 30 -13.53 3.89 -2.12
C SER A 30 -14.96 3.40 -2.45
N GLU A 31 -15.97 4.24 -2.20
CA GLU A 31 -17.34 4.01 -2.65
C GLU A 31 -17.43 3.96 -4.18
N ASP A 32 -16.61 4.76 -4.87
CA ASP A 32 -16.41 4.65 -6.30
C ASP A 32 -15.42 3.50 -6.59
N VAL A 33 -15.98 2.32 -6.81
CA VAL A 33 -15.25 1.08 -7.12
C VAL A 33 -14.43 1.22 -8.41
N SER A 34 -14.84 2.08 -9.35
CA SER A 34 -14.12 2.26 -10.62
C SER A 34 -12.73 2.86 -10.45
N LEU A 35 -12.49 3.55 -9.32
CA LEU A 35 -11.18 4.09 -8.98
C LEU A 35 -10.19 3.00 -8.57
N GLY A 36 -10.67 1.86 -8.04
CA GLY A 36 -9.79 0.84 -7.45
C GLY A 36 -8.95 1.36 -6.28
N LEU A 37 -9.43 2.42 -5.62
CA LEU A 37 -8.71 3.14 -4.57
C LEU A 37 -9.01 2.57 -3.19
N HIS A 38 -7.96 2.36 -2.41
CA HIS A 38 -7.99 1.90 -1.03
C HIS A 38 -7.17 2.86 -0.16
N THR A 39 -7.71 3.27 0.99
CA THR A 39 -7.07 4.29 1.83
C THR A 39 -7.04 3.89 3.30
N ILE A 40 -6.03 4.35 4.03
CA ILE A 40 -5.97 4.22 5.49
C ILE A 40 -5.22 5.39 6.10
N ARG A 41 -5.68 5.85 7.27
CA ARG A 41 -4.93 6.77 8.11
C ARG A 41 -4.14 5.99 9.16
N ILE A 42 -2.81 6.15 9.14
CA ILE A 42 -1.89 5.50 10.07
C ILE A 42 -1.29 6.50 11.04
N GLY A 43 -0.91 6.02 12.23
CA GLY A 43 -0.35 6.82 13.31
C GLY A 43 -1.16 6.70 14.62
N PRO A 44 -0.77 7.42 15.68
CA PRO A 44 0.35 8.35 15.73
C PRO A 44 1.68 7.61 15.57
N LEU A 45 2.59 8.16 14.78
CA LEU A 45 3.92 7.58 14.58
C LEU A 45 4.70 7.56 15.89
N LYS A 46 5.51 6.50 16.09
CA LYS A 46 6.36 6.33 17.27
C LYS A 46 7.84 6.65 17.02
N GLN A 47 8.23 6.73 15.75
CA GLN A 47 9.59 6.93 15.29
C GLN A 47 9.57 7.73 13.98
N GLU A 48 10.72 8.29 13.59
CA GLU A 48 10.79 9.17 12.43
C GLU A 48 10.68 8.44 11.09
N LYS A 49 11.30 7.27 10.99
CA LYS A 49 11.29 6.43 9.79
C LYS A 49 10.40 5.24 10.00
N ASN A 50 9.40 5.03 9.14
CA ASN A 50 8.49 3.91 9.29
C ASN A 50 8.38 3.14 7.98
N ASP A 51 8.94 1.93 7.98
CA ASP A 51 8.85 1.01 6.86
C ASP A 51 7.45 0.40 6.78
N PHE A 52 6.95 0.20 5.56
CA PHE A 52 5.67 -0.48 5.32
C PHE A 52 5.59 -1.18 3.96
N GLN A 53 4.59 -2.05 3.84
CA GLN A 53 4.17 -2.78 2.64
C GLN A 53 2.64 -2.90 2.63
N ILE A 54 2.08 -3.33 1.49
CA ILE A 54 0.66 -3.70 1.38
C ILE A 54 0.56 -5.22 1.25
N VAL A 55 -0.46 -5.82 1.83
CA VAL A 55 -0.73 -7.27 1.82
C VAL A 55 -2.17 -7.49 1.37
N ARG A 56 -2.39 -8.38 0.40
CA ARG A 56 -3.74 -8.78 -0.02
C ARG A 56 -4.21 -10.01 0.75
N ASN A 57 -5.49 -10.04 1.12
CA ASN A 57 -6.17 -11.21 1.70
C ASN A 57 -5.45 -11.82 2.92
N LYS A 58 -4.71 -11.00 3.67
CA LYS A 58 -3.89 -11.43 4.82
C LYS A 58 -2.87 -12.54 4.48
N SER A 59 -2.47 -12.61 3.21
CA SER A 59 -1.52 -13.61 2.69
C SER A 59 -0.18 -12.95 2.43
N TRP A 60 0.86 -13.34 3.18
CA TRP A 60 2.21 -12.81 2.97
C TRP A 60 2.75 -13.13 1.58
N ASP A 61 2.29 -14.18 0.92
CA ASP A 61 2.67 -14.49 -0.48
C ASP A 61 1.96 -13.59 -1.51
N GLN A 62 1.17 -12.62 -1.04
CA GLN A 62 0.47 -11.62 -1.85
C GLN A 62 0.80 -10.21 -1.33
N ARG A 63 2.10 -9.91 -1.22
CA ARG A 63 2.60 -8.59 -0.83
C ARG A 63 2.81 -7.70 -2.04
N PHE A 64 2.57 -6.41 -1.85
CA PHE A 64 3.00 -5.35 -2.76
C PHE A 64 4.12 -4.53 -2.10
N HIS A 65 5.11 -4.17 -2.90
CA HIS A 65 6.34 -3.55 -2.44
C HIS A 65 7.00 -2.72 -3.55
N PRO A 66 7.97 -1.84 -3.25
CA PRO A 66 8.77 -1.18 -4.28
C PRO A 66 9.77 -2.16 -4.93
N PHE A 67 10.29 -1.82 -6.11
CA PHE A 67 11.28 -2.64 -6.80
C PHE A 67 12.63 -2.71 -6.05
N PHE A 68 13.14 -1.54 -5.65
CA PHE A 68 14.27 -1.34 -4.73
C PHE A 68 13.79 -0.37 -3.65
N GLY A 69 13.83 -0.74 -2.36
CA GLY A 69 13.23 0.05 -1.26
C GLY A 69 13.41 1.58 -1.36
N THR A 70 12.43 2.35 -0.88
CA THR A 70 12.41 3.80 -1.11
C THR A 70 13.17 4.62 -0.07
N ILE A 71 13.55 5.84 -0.45
CA ILE A 71 14.11 6.84 0.48
C ILE A 71 12.98 7.36 1.37
N ALA A 72 13.27 7.48 2.67
CA ALA A 72 12.32 8.01 3.65
C ALA A 72 11.86 9.44 3.29
N CYS A 73 10.55 9.62 3.06
CA CYS A 73 9.94 10.90 2.70
C CYS A 73 8.55 11.09 3.33
N ASP A 74 8.13 12.35 3.48
CA ASP A 74 6.84 12.74 4.10
C ASP A 74 5.69 12.86 3.08
N SER A 75 6.01 12.77 1.80
CA SER A 75 5.06 12.64 0.71
C SER A 75 5.69 11.84 -0.43
N TRP A 76 4.91 10.97 -1.04
CA TRP A 76 5.34 10.18 -2.21
C TRP A 76 4.15 9.80 -3.08
N ASP A 77 4.43 9.54 -4.35
CA ASP A 77 3.46 9.18 -5.36
C ASP A 77 4.19 8.45 -6.50
N GLU A 78 3.97 7.15 -6.66
CA GLU A 78 4.59 6.35 -7.71
C GLU A 78 3.68 5.27 -8.29
N ASN A 79 3.96 4.89 -9.53
CA ASN A 79 3.31 3.77 -10.23
C ASN A 79 4.22 2.51 -10.29
N GLU A 80 5.37 2.54 -9.63
CA GLU A 80 6.36 1.45 -9.62
C GLU A 80 6.12 0.50 -8.43
N VAL A 81 4.94 -0.11 -8.41
CA VAL A 81 4.55 -1.10 -7.40
C VAL A 81 4.73 -2.50 -7.98
N GLU A 82 5.44 -3.35 -7.26
CA GLU A 82 5.63 -4.77 -7.59
C GLU A 82 4.66 -5.66 -6.79
N GLY A 83 4.54 -6.92 -7.22
CA GLY A 83 3.63 -7.91 -6.64
C GLY A 83 2.25 -7.96 -7.31
N PRO A 84 1.27 -8.69 -6.73
CA PRO A 84 1.37 -9.40 -5.46
C PRO A 84 2.23 -10.67 -5.58
N ASP A 85 3.29 -10.77 -4.78
CA ASP A 85 4.19 -11.93 -4.76
C ASP A 85 4.86 -12.18 -3.38
N ASP A 86 5.76 -13.18 -3.31
CA ASP A 86 6.53 -13.54 -2.11
C ASP A 86 7.97 -12.93 -2.07
N GLY A 87 8.39 -12.26 -3.16
CA GLY A 87 9.71 -11.70 -3.38
C GLY A 87 9.95 -10.35 -2.71
N GLY A 88 8.94 -9.79 -2.05
CA GLY A 88 8.99 -8.49 -1.38
C GLY A 88 9.73 -8.45 -0.05
N HIS A 89 10.23 -9.56 0.50
CA HIS A 89 10.84 -9.52 1.83
C HIS A 89 12.04 -8.55 1.89
N GLY A 90 12.00 -7.58 2.81
CA GLY A 90 13.03 -6.55 2.95
C GLY A 90 12.92 -5.37 1.97
N LYS A 91 11.98 -5.39 1.02
CA LYS A 91 11.69 -4.28 0.11
C LYS A 91 10.55 -3.45 0.66
N ASN A 92 10.84 -2.34 1.32
CA ASN A 92 9.82 -1.53 1.97
C ASN A 92 9.78 -0.12 1.41
N TRP A 93 8.58 0.45 1.39
CA TRP A 93 8.43 1.89 1.35
C TRP A 93 8.78 2.48 2.72
N CYS A 94 9.33 3.68 2.76
CA CYS A 94 9.72 4.32 4.01
C CYS A 94 9.05 5.69 4.19
N LEU A 95 8.17 5.80 5.19
CA LEU A 95 7.58 7.07 5.63
C LEU A 95 8.59 7.85 6.46
N LYS A 96 8.71 9.15 6.23
CA LYS A 96 9.44 10.08 7.09
C LYS A 96 8.47 11.04 7.77
N GLY A 97 8.35 10.94 9.09
CA GLY A 97 7.53 11.84 9.90
C GLY A 97 8.17 12.12 11.25
N LYS A 98 7.42 12.74 12.15
CA LYS A 98 7.77 12.94 13.55
C LYS A 98 6.86 12.12 14.44
N GLN A 99 7.30 11.86 15.66
CA GLN A 99 6.46 11.23 16.67
C GLN A 99 5.15 12.03 16.86
N GLY A 100 4.03 11.32 16.90
CA GLY A 100 2.70 11.94 17.04
C GLY A 100 2.03 12.31 15.72
N GLU A 101 2.75 12.35 14.60
CA GLU A 101 2.16 12.65 13.29
C GLU A 101 1.34 11.47 12.77
N PHE A 102 0.43 11.78 11.84
CA PHE A 102 -0.39 10.82 11.13
C PHE A 102 -0.17 10.96 9.62
N PHE A 103 -0.41 9.88 8.91
CA PHE A 103 -0.26 9.81 7.46
C PHE A 103 -1.47 9.14 6.85
N THR A 104 -1.83 9.56 5.65
CA THR A 104 -2.77 8.85 4.79
C THR A 104 -1.97 8.07 3.76
N ILE A 105 -2.22 6.77 3.68
CA ILE A 105 -1.71 5.89 2.63
C ILE A 105 -2.86 5.62 1.66
N GLU A 106 -2.56 5.72 0.37
CA GLU A 106 -3.45 5.45 -0.74
C GLU A 106 -2.82 4.37 -1.62
N PHE A 107 -3.53 3.27 -1.81
CA PHE A 107 -3.17 2.21 -2.73
C PHE A 107 -4.25 2.12 -3.80
N GLN A 108 -3.87 2.20 -5.06
CA GLN A 108 -4.78 2.12 -6.19
C GLN A 108 -4.38 0.97 -7.10
N ARG A 109 -5.36 0.16 -7.51
CA ARG A 109 -5.13 -0.96 -8.43
C ARG A 109 -6.29 -1.08 -9.42
N SER A 110 -5.97 -1.12 -10.70
CA SER A 110 -6.95 -1.20 -11.79
C SER A 110 -6.42 -2.02 -12.96
N LEU A 111 -7.31 -2.42 -13.87
CA LEU A 111 -6.94 -3.04 -15.14
C LEU A 111 -7.13 -2.05 -16.28
N ILE A 112 -6.04 -1.63 -16.91
CA ILE A 112 -6.06 -0.77 -18.09
C ILE A 112 -5.63 -1.63 -19.27
N GLU A 113 -6.52 -1.85 -20.23
CA GLU A 113 -6.23 -2.73 -21.40
C GLU A 113 -5.75 -4.15 -21.00
N ASN A 114 -6.31 -4.69 -19.90
CA ASN A 114 -5.91 -5.96 -19.25
C ASN A 114 -4.51 -5.98 -18.61
N VAL A 115 -3.87 -4.82 -18.48
CA VAL A 115 -2.62 -4.66 -17.72
C VAL A 115 -2.98 -4.25 -16.29
N ASP A 116 -2.43 -4.97 -15.31
CA ASP A 116 -2.55 -4.62 -13.89
C ASP A 116 -1.72 -3.37 -13.61
N VAL A 117 -2.40 -2.27 -13.31
CA VAL A 117 -1.79 -0.97 -13.04
C VAL A 117 -1.97 -0.67 -11.56
N MET A 118 -0.85 -0.46 -10.89
CA MET A 118 -0.79 -0.21 -9.47
C MET A 118 -0.12 1.12 -9.18
N ARG A 119 -0.61 1.81 -8.15
CA ARG A 119 -0.07 3.06 -7.67
C ARG A 119 -0.11 3.09 -6.16
N ILE A 120 0.92 3.64 -5.55
CA ILE A 120 1.00 3.88 -4.11
C ILE A 120 1.34 5.35 -3.89
N ALA A 121 0.63 5.97 -2.95
CA ALA A 121 0.91 7.31 -2.51
C ALA A 121 0.76 7.41 -0.99
N TRP A 122 1.52 8.32 -0.39
CA TRP A 122 1.30 8.71 1.00
C TRP A 122 1.59 10.18 1.20
N ARG A 123 0.92 10.74 2.20
CA ARG A 123 1.13 12.13 2.63
C ARG A 123 0.80 12.26 4.10
N ARG A 124 1.40 13.26 4.75
CA ARG A 124 1.02 13.65 6.10
C ARG A 124 -0.47 13.99 6.14
N ALA A 125 -1.18 13.48 7.13
CA ALA A 125 -2.57 13.86 7.37
C ALA A 125 -2.60 15.21 8.10
N GLU A 126 -3.55 16.07 7.70
CA GLU A 126 -3.85 17.33 8.39
C GLU A 126 -4.41 17.11 9.79
#